data_AF-A0A2H1W271-F1
#
_entry.id   AF-A0A2H1W271-F1
#
_cell.length_a   1.000
_cell.length_b   1.000
_cell.length_c   1.000
_cell.angle_alpha   90.00
_cell.angle_beta   90.00
_cell.angle_gamma   90.00
#
_symmetry.space_group_name_H-M   'P 1'
#
loop_
_entity.id
_entity.type
_entity.pdbx_description
1 polymer ?
#
loop_
_entity_poly.entity_id
_entity_poly.type
_entity_poly.pdbx_seq_one_letter_code
_entity_poly.pdbx_strand_id
1 'polypeptide(L)'
;LEGELVHNYMHQLELKESRAFLLWPITVVHVINRRSPLYDFSAQDMMDYRFEIVVCLTGASKNMGTTTQSRTSYLSKEIMWGYRFKNVVHYSKKEEAYKIDEENLNTVEQVETPLCSASYMKDLEEDLKASTNILCTPNMSASPTDLSLPEDSSTLSRQGDSIPSSPSLNRTGTQRSFGWNFKRFRPEKYLKTLEKKE
;
A
#
# COMPACT_ATOMS: atom_id res chain seq x y z
N LEU A 1 -4.12 -29.81 21.56
CA LEU A 1 -4.32 -30.13 20.14
C LEU A 1 -3.03 -29.78 19.42
N GLU A 2 -1.98 -30.58 19.59
CA GLU A 2 -0.69 -30.37 18.93
C GLU A 2 -0.42 -31.58 18.05
N GLY A 3 -0.26 -31.36 16.74
CA GLY A 3 0.22 -32.38 15.79
C GLY A 3 -0.80 -32.95 14.80
N GLU A 4 -2.07 -32.57 14.85
CA GLU A 4 -3.06 -33.04 13.86
C GLU A 4 -2.97 -32.22 12.57
N LEU A 5 -2.70 -32.88 11.45
CA LEU A 5 -2.66 -32.27 10.13
C LEU A 5 -4.08 -31.96 9.66
N VAL A 6 -4.51 -30.71 9.79
CA VAL A 6 -5.77 -30.25 9.22
C VAL A 6 -5.56 -29.96 7.74
N HIS A 7 -6.20 -30.74 6.87
CA HIS A 7 -6.06 -30.58 5.42
C HIS A 7 -6.52 -29.21 4.92
N ASN A 8 -7.58 -28.66 5.51
CA ASN A 8 -8.15 -27.36 5.16
C ASN A 8 -8.30 -26.49 6.42
N TYR A 9 -7.36 -25.57 6.63
CA TYR A 9 -7.46 -24.58 7.69
C TYR A 9 -8.30 -23.39 7.20
N MET A 10 -9.42 -23.13 7.88
CA MET A 10 -10.28 -21.98 7.58
C MET A 10 -10.05 -20.88 8.61
N HIS A 11 -9.75 -19.69 8.12
CA HIS A 11 -9.61 -18.49 8.94
C HIS A 11 -10.60 -17.42 8.47
N GLN A 12 -11.39 -16.89 9.39
CA GLN A 12 -12.36 -15.85 9.06
C GLN A 12 -11.64 -14.51 8.89
N LEU A 13 -11.81 -13.87 7.73
CA LEU A 13 -11.31 -12.52 7.49
C LEU A 13 -12.32 -11.49 8.00
N GLU A 14 -11.89 -10.65 8.95
CA GLU A 14 -12.73 -9.58 9.47
C GLU A 14 -12.96 -8.49 8.41
N LEU A 15 -14.21 -8.26 8.03
CA LEU A 15 -14.57 -7.18 7.11
C LEU A 15 -14.67 -5.86 7.86
N LYS A 16 -14.19 -4.77 7.22
CA LYS A 16 -14.40 -3.40 7.69
C LYS A 16 -15.89 -3.09 7.85
N GLU A 17 -16.69 -3.56 6.90
CA GLU A 17 -18.14 -3.49 6.94
C GLU A 17 -18.72 -4.83 6.45
N SER A 18 -19.38 -5.56 7.36
CA SER A 18 -19.92 -6.90 7.11
C SER A 18 -21.40 -6.91 6.71
N ARG A 19 -22.06 -5.74 6.76
CA ARG A 19 -23.45 -5.54 6.37
C ARG A 19 -23.52 -4.34 5.44
N ALA A 20 -24.16 -4.51 4.30
CA ALA A 20 -24.30 -3.43 3.33
C ALA A 20 -25.68 -3.46 2.69
N PHE A 21 -26.14 -2.28 2.28
CA PHE A 21 -27.31 -2.13 1.43
C PHE A 21 -26.85 -2.13 -0.03
N LEU A 22 -27.19 -3.18 -0.77
CA LEU A 22 -26.75 -3.38 -2.17
C LEU A 22 -27.57 -2.58 -3.18
N LEU A 23 -27.75 -1.28 -2.93
CA LEU A 23 -28.41 -0.38 -3.89
C LEU A 23 -27.45 0.09 -4.98
N TRP A 24 -26.16 0.18 -4.65
CA TRP A 24 -25.07 0.57 -5.55
C TRP A 24 -23.94 -0.47 -5.47
N PRO A 25 -23.04 -0.53 -6.47
CA PRO A 25 -21.82 -1.32 -6.36
C PRO A 25 -21.04 -0.95 -5.10
N ILE A 26 -20.66 -1.96 -4.32
CA ILE A 26 -19.85 -1.78 -3.11
C ILE A 26 -18.51 -2.50 -3.26
N THR A 27 -17.49 -1.98 -2.61
CA THR A 27 -16.22 -2.69 -2.43
C THR A 27 -16.18 -3.29 -1.03
N VAL A 28 -16.09 -4.62 -0.96
CA VAL A 28 -15.91 -5.34 0.31
C VAL A 28 -14.44 -5.26 0.71
N VAL A 29 -14.17 -4.85 1.95
CA VAL A 29 -12.80 -4.58 2.42
C VAL A 29 -12.48 -5.43 3.65
N HIS A 30 -11.42 -6.23 3.56
CA HIS A 30 -10.72 -6.78 4.72
C HIS A 30 -9.46 -5.94 4.96
N VAL A 31 -9.27 -5.45 6.19
CA VAL A 31 -8.07 -4.70 6.55
C VAL A 31 -7.00 -5.68 7.04
N ILE A 32 -5.87 -5.74 6.33
CA ILE A 32 -4.73 -6.55 6.73
C ILE A 32 -4.03 -5.86 7.91
N ASN A 33 -4.39 -6.27 9.13
CA ASN A 33 -3.81 -5.80 10.39
C ASN A 33 -3.08 -6.95 11.10
N ARG A 34 -2.49 -6.70 12.29
CA ARG A 34 -1.74 -7.71 13.09
C ARG A 34 -2.50 -9.01 13.39
N ARG A 35 -3.83 -9.03 13.28
CA ARG A 35 -4.68 -10.22 13.50
C ARG A 35 -5.02 -10.95 12.20
N SER A 36 -4.76 -10.35 11.04
CA SER A 36 -5.02 -10.96 9.75
C SER A 36 -4.01 -12.09 9.49
N PRO A 37 -4.45 -13.25 8.95
CA PRO A 37 -3.53 -14.31 8.53
C PRO A 37 -2.63 -13.90 7.35
N LEU A 38 -2.93 -12.76 6.71
CA LEU A 38 -2.17 -12.20 5.59
C LEU A 38 -1.18 -11.11 6.03
N TYR A 39 -1.04 -10.86 7.34
CA TYR A 39 -0.26 -9.72 7.85
C TYR A 39 1.21 -9.75 7.45
N ASP A 40 1.80 -10.94 7.39
CA ASP A 40 3.19 -11.17 7.05
C ASP A 40 3.42 -11.47 5.56
N PHE A 41 2.38 -11.41 4.73
CA PHE A 41 2.50 -11.74 3.31
C PHE A 41 3.05 -10.54 2.53
N SER A 42 4.17 -10.72 1.85
CA SER A 42 4.64 -9.79 0.82
C SER A 42 3.89 -9.99 -0.50
N ALA A 43 4.14 -9.10 -1.48
CA ALA A 43 3.60 -9.25 -2.83
C ALA A 43 4.02 -10.57 -3.50
N GLN A 44 5.23 -11.04 -3.21
CA GLN A 44 5.72 -12.31 -3.73
C GLN A 44 5.04 -13.49 -3.02
N ASP A 45 4.96 -13.46 -1.69
CA ASP A 45 4.33 -14.52 -0.91
C ASP A 45 2.86 -14.72 -1.32
N MET A 46 2.16 -13.62 -1.63
CA MET A 46 0.78 -13.67 -2.11
C MET A 46 0.62 -14.52 -3.38
N MET A 47 1.64 -14.60 -4.24
CA MET A 47 1.65 -15.41 -5.46
C MET A 47 2.14 -16.84 -5.23
N ASP A 48 3.10 -17.02 -4.33
CA ASP A 48 3.78 -18.30 -4.08
C ASP A 48 2.96 -19.22 -3.17
N TYR A 49 2.27 -18.66 -2.18
CA TYR A 49 1.45 -19.43 -1.25
C TYR A 49 0.17 -19.94 -1.91
N ARG A 50 -0.27 -21.13 -1.47
CA ARG A 50 -1.51 -21.76 -1.94
C ARG A 50 -2.62 -21.58 -0.91
N PHE A 51 -3.49 -20.61 -1.16
CA PHE A 51 -4.72 -20.39 -0.39
C PHE A 51 -5.86 -19.99 -1.33
N GLU A 52 -7.07 -19.99 -0.77
CA GLU A 52 -8.30 -19.60 -1.44
C GLU A 52 -9.08 -18.66 -0.52
N ILE A 53 -9.55 -17.54 -1.08
CA ILE A 53 -10.45 -16.61 -0.37
C ILE A 53 -11.87 -16.91 -0.83
N VAL A 54 -12.66 -17.48 0.06
CA VAL A 54 -14.09 -17.74 -0.17
C VAL A 54 -14.90 -16.53 0.30
N VAL A 55 -15.71 -15.96 -0.59
CA VAL A 55 -16.60 -14.83 -0.33
C VAL A 55 -18.04 -15.32 -0.33
N CYS A 56 -18.73 -15.09 0.79
CA CYS A 56 -20.13 -15.47 0.97
C CYS A 56 -20.98 -14.22 1.22
N LEU A 57 -21.97 -13.99 0.35
CA LEU A 57 -23.00 -12.98 0.54
C LEU A 57 -24.29 -13.68 0.97
N THR A 58 -24.81 -13.32 2.14
CA THR A 58 -26.09 -13.84 2.63
C THR A 58 -27.07 -12.68 2.78
N GLY A 59 -28.24 -12.77 2.16
CA GLY A 59 -29.28 -11.76 2.19
C GLY A 59 -30.65 -12.37 2.46
N ALA A 60 -31.48 -11.67 3.23
CA ALA A 60 -32.86 -12.06 3.47
C ALA A 60 -33.79 -11.17 2.65
N SER A 61 -34.68 -11.77 1.86
CA SER A 61 -35.67 -11.01 1.10
C SER A 61 -36.93 -10.84 1.95
N LYS A 62 -37.22 -9.60 2.35
CA LYS A 62 -38.35 -9.28 3.26
C LYS A 62 -39.71 -9.72 2.71
N ASN A 63 -39.84 -9.80 1.39
CA ASN A 63 -41.07 -10.20 0.69
C ASN A 63 -41.28 -11.73 0.60
N MET A 64 -40.21 -12.53 0.59
CA MET A 64 -40.29 -13.98 0.37
C MET A 64 -40.11 -14.78 1.66
N GLY A 65 -39.63 -14.15 2.74
CA GLY A 65 -39.34 -14.84 4.01
C GLY A 65 -38.19 -15.85 3.91
N THR A 66 -37.49 -15.87 2.78
CA THR A 66 -36.37 -16.77 2.50
C THR A 66 -35.03 -16.03 2.59
N THR A 67 -34.01 -16.76 3.03
CA THR A 67 -32.62 -16.30 3.01
C THR A 67 -31.94 -16.90 1.80
N THR A 68 -31.32 -16.05 0.98
CA THR A 68 -30.52 -16.46 -0.19
C THR A 68 -29.05 -16.27 0.13
N GLN A 69 -28.22 -17.22 -0.29
CA GLN A 69 -26.78 -17.13 -0.18
C GLN A 69 -26.14 -17.25 -1.56
N SER A 70 -25.25 -16.33 -1.87
CA SER A 70 -24.36 -16.38 -3.04
C SER A 70 -22.93 -16.58 -2.55
N ARG A 71 -22.15 -17.38 -3.28
CA ARG A 71 -20.77 -17.71 -2.95
C ARG A 71 -19.90 -17.63 -4.19
N THR A 72 -18.70 -17.10 -4.03
CA THR A 72 -17.63 -17.13 -5.02
C THR A 72 -16.31 -17.34 -4.28
N SER A 73 -15.26 -17.72 -4.99
CA SER A 73 -13.93 -17.83 -4.41
C SER A 73 -12.84 -17.35 -5.37
N TYR A 74 -11.70 -17.01 -4.79
CA TYR A 74 -10.52 -16.54 -5.51
C TYR A 74 -9.29 -17.31 -5.05
N LEU A 75 -8.55 -17.89 -5.99
CA LEU A 75 -7.25 -18.50 -5.73
C LEU A 75 -6.20 -17.41 -5.52
N SER A 76 -5.10 -17.75 -4.85
CA SER A 76 -3.98 -16.83 -4.62
C SER A 76 -3.50 -16.10 -5.90
N LYS A 77 -3.44 -16.82 -7.02
CA LYS A 77 -3.04 -16.28 -8.34
C LYS A 77 -4.04 -15.32 -8.98
N GLU A 78 -5.28 -15.28 -8.51
CA GLU A 78 -6.32 -14.36 -9.00
C GLU A 78 -6.32 -13.04 -8.21
N ILE A 79 -5.57 -12.98 -7.11
CA ILE A 79 -5.44 -11.77 -6.30
C ILE A 79 -4.41 -10.83 -6.93
N MET A 80 -4.85 -9.63 -7.29
CA MET A 80 -4.02 -8.63 -7.96
C MET A 80 -3.40 -7.65 -6.94
N TRP A 81 -2.12 -7.82 -6.62
CA TRP A 81 -1.39 -6.89 -5.75
C TRP A 81 -1.10 -5.55 -6.44
N GLY A 82 -1.34 -4.43 -5.74
CA GLY A 82 -1.10 -3.10 -6.28
C GLY A 82 -2.11 -2.63 -7.32
N TYR A 83 -3.36 -3.11 -7.21
CA TYR A 83 -4.47 -2.68 -8.04
C TYR A 83 -5.63 -2.17 -7.19
N ARG A 84 -6.44 -1.27 -7.77
CA ARG A 84 -7.73 -0.87 -7.22
C ARG A 84 -8.80 -0.87 -8.32
N PHE A 85 -10.06 -1.06 -7.93
CA PHE A 85 -11.19 -0.88 -8.84
C PHE A 85 -11.30 0.57 -9.31
N LYS A 86 -11.67 0.76 -10.58
CA LYS A 86 -12.03 2.10 -11.07
C LYS A 86 -13.32 2.56 -10.41
N ASN A 87 -13.45 3.87 -10.20
CA ASN A 87 -14.73 4.44 -9.77
C ASN A 87 -15.72 4.41 -10.95
N VAL A 88 -16.83 3.71 -10.77
CA VAL A 88 -17.87 3.53 -11.80
C VAL A 88 -19.13 4.35 -11.55
N VAL A 89 -19.26 4.97 -10.37
CA VAL A 89 -20.43 5.78 -10.02
C VAL A 89 -20.13 7.25 -10.32
N HIS A 90 -20.94 7.85 -11.20
CA HIS A 90 -20.79 9.25 -11.57
C HIS A 90 -22.15 9.95 -11.69
N TYR A 91 -22.15 11.25 -11.46
CA TYR A 91 -23.35 12.07 -11.57
C TYR A 91 -23.52 12.62 -12.99
N SER A 92 -24.66 12.31 -13.63
CA SER A 92 -25.01 12.80 -14.96
C SER A 92 -25.83 14.08 -14.83
N LYS A 93 -25.21 15.25 -15.08
CA LYS A 93 -25.91 16.55 -15.05
C LYS A 93 -27.09 16.63 -16.03
N LYS A 94 -26.99 15.96 -17.18
CA LYS A 94 -28.05 15.95 -18.21
C LYS A 94 -29.34 15.27 -17.75
N GLU A 95 -29.20 14.22 -16.95
CA GLU A 95 -30.32 13.38 -16.50
C GLU A 95 -30.65 13.65 -15.02
N GLU A 96 -29.93 14.57 -14.40
CA GLU A 96 -29.98 14.92 -12.98
C GLU A 96 -29.89 13.71 -12.02
N ALA A 97 -29.20 12.64 -12.43
CA ALA A 97 -29.17 11.36 -11.73
C ALA A 97 -27.76 10.74 -11.67
N TYR A 98 -27.53 9.87 -10.67
CA TYR A 98 -26.34 9.03 -10.59
C TYR A 98 -26.45 7.85 -11.55
N LYS A 99 -25.37 7.56 -12.28
CA LYS A 99 -25.25 6.44 -13.21
C LYS A 99 -24.08 5.55 -12.81
N ILE A 100 -24.25 4.26 -13.11
CA ILE A 100 -23.21 3.25 -12.98
C ILE A 100 -22.66 2.99 -14.38
N ASP A 101 -21.36 3.07 -14.52
CA ASP A 101 -20.65 2.56 -15.69
C ASP A 101 -20.51 1.03 -15.56
N GLU A 102 -21.49 0.31 -16.11
CA GLU A 102 -21.56 -1.16 -16.03
C GLU A 102 -20.41 -1.84 -16.79
N GLU A 103 -19.93 -1.22 -17.87
CA GLU A 103 -18.85 -1.78 -18.70
C GLU A 103 -17.52 -1.82 -17.93
N ASN A 104 -17.29 -0.82 -17.06
CA ASN A 104 -16.07 -0.72 -16.27
C ASN A 104 -16.19 -1.30 -14.85
N LEU A 105 -17.28 -2.00 -14.51
CA LEU A 105 -17.53 -2.52 -13.17
C LEU A 105 -16.41 -3.42 -12.65
N ASN A 106 -15.85 -4.26 -13.52
CA ASN A 106 -14.77 -5.19 -13.18
C ASN A 106 -13.38 -4.64 -13.54
N THR A 107 -13.30 -3.40 -14.03
CA THR A 107 -12.05 -2.81 -14.49
C THR A 107 -11.22 -2.33 -13.30
N VAL A 108 -9.94 -2.69 -13.31
CA VAL A 108 -8.95 -2.28 -12.30
C VAL A 108 -7.90 -1.37 -12.91
N GLU A 109 -7.26 -0.58 -12.06
CA GLU A 109 -6.09 0.23 -12.40
C GLU A 109 -4.94 -0.03 -11.43
N GLN A 110 -3.72 0.02 -11.95
CA GLN A 110 -2.52 -0.15 -11.14
C GLN A 110 -2.28 1.09 -10.29
N VAL A 111 -1.87 0.86 -9.04
CA VAL A 111 -1.51 1.90 -8.08
C VAL A 111 -0.15 1.61 -7.47
N GLU A 112 0.55 2.68 -7.08
CA GLU A 112 1.79 2.51 -6.33
C GLU A 112 1.47 1.88 -4.97
N THR A 113 1.98 0.67 -4.75
CA THR A 113 1.78 -0.09 -3.53
C THR A 113 3.10 -0.74 -3.15
N PRO A 114 3.54 -0.63 -1.89
CA PRO A 114 4.74 -1.31 -1.41
C PRO A 114 4.68 -2.82 -1.69
N LEU A 115 5.84 -3.43 -1.97
CA LEU A 115 5.93 -4.87 -2.27
C LEU A 115 6.16 -5.72 -1.01
N CYS A 116 6.37 -5.08 0.13
CA CYS A 116 6.61 -5.73 1.41
C CYS A 116 5.29 -6.04 2.14
N SER A 117 5.38 -6.85 3.18
CA SER A 117 4.25 -7.20 4.03
C SER A 117 3.75 -6.01 4.86
N ALA A 118 2.52 -6.13 5.36
CA ALA A 118 1.94 -5.14 6.26
C ALA A 118 2.72 -5.07 7.59
N SER A 119 3.27 -6.19 8.07
CA SER A 119 4.17 -6.22 9.23
C SER A 119 5.41 -5.36 9.03
N TYR A 120 6.13 -5.59 7.94
CA TYR A 120 7.35 -4.85 7.64
C TYR A 120 7.09 -3.35 7.47
N MET A 121 5.99 -2.97 6.81
CA MET A 121 5.63 -1.55 6.68
C MET A 121 5.38 -0.90 8.05
N LYS A 122 4.73 -1.62 8.97
CA LYS A 122 4.42 -1.10 10.30
C LYS A 122 5.68 -0.91 11.12
N ASP A 123 6.60 -1.87 11.08
CA ASP A 123 7.87 -1.79 11.81
C ASP A 123 8.71 -0.61 11.30
N LEU A 124 8.77 -0.43 9.97
CA LEU A 124 9.43 0.72 9.35
C LEU A 124 8.80 2.06 9.77
N GLU A 125 7.47 2.12 9.86
CA GLU A 125 6.77 3.32 10.33
C GLU A 125 7.09 3.64 11.80
N GLU A 126 7.19 2.62 12.66
CA GLU A 126 7.57 2.75 14.07
C GLU A 126 9.01 3.28 14.22
N ASP A 127 9.96 2.75 13.44
CA ASP A 127 11.37 3.19 13.44
C ASP A 127 11.52 4.65 12.96
N LEU A 128 10.78 5.04 11.93
CA LEU A 128 10.77 6.43 11.43
C LEU A 128 10.18 7.41 12.46
N LYS A 129 9.14 7.00 13.19
CA LYS A 129 8.56 7.81 14.27
C LYS A 129 9.54 7.94 15.44
N ALA A 130 10.21 6.85 15.82
CA ALA A 130 11.20 6.87 16.90
C ALA A 130 12.38 7.80 16.58
N SER A 131 12.92 7.72 15.35
CA SER A 131 14.02 8.60 14.91
C SER A 131 13.61 10.07 14.80
N THR A 132 12.40 10.38 14.34
CA THR A 132 11.87 11.75 14.29
C THR A 132 11.72 12.36 15.69
N ASN A 133 11.29 11.57 16.68
CA ASN A 133 11.19 12.04 18.06
C ASN A 133 12.55 12.35 18.70
N ILE A 134 13.64 11.70 18.26
CA ILE A 134 15.00 11.99 18.76
C ILE A 134 15.53 13.32 18.20
N LEU A 135 15.14 13.69 16.97
CA LEU A 135 15.57 14.93 16.31
C LEU A 135 14.84 16.19 16.82
N CYS A 136 13.71 16.04 17.52
CA CYS A 136 12.89 17.15 18.03
C CYS A 136 13.12 17.48 19.51
N THR A 137 14.28 17.17 20.09
CA THR A 137 14.62 17.68 21.43
C THR A 137 14.82 19.21 21.36
N PRO A 138 14.15 20.01 22.21
CA PRO A 138 14.43 21.43 22.27
C PRO A 138 15.84 21.61 22.84
N ASN A 139 16.66 22.34 22.09
CA ASN A 139 17.98 22.83 22.45
C ASN A 139 17.97 23.32 23.91
N MET A 140 18.58 22.57 24.81
CA MET A 140 18.83 23.03 26.18
C MET A 140 19.75 24.25 26.08
N SER A 141 19.32 25.33 26.71
CA SER A 141 19.97 26.64 26.77
C SER A 141 21.50 26.58 26.83
N ALA A 142 22.17 27.02 25.78
CA ALA A 142 23.54 27.51 25.88
C ALA A 142 23.47 29.02 26.11
N SER A 143 23.74 29.45 27.35
CA SER A 143 24.00 30.85 27.69
C SER A 143 25.34 31.30 27.08
N PRO A 144 25.45 32.53 26.56
CA PRO A 144 26.68 33.02 25.96
C PRO A 144 27.60 33.55 27.06
N THR A 145 28.80 32.98 27.21
CA THR A 145 29.89 33.66 27.92
C THR A 145 31.07 33.81 26.98
N ASP A 146 31.28 35.08 26.66
CA ASP A 146 32.33 35.75 25.91
C ASP A 146 33.73 35.46 26.48
N LEU A 147 34.68 35.04 25.64
CA LEU A 147 36.13 35.14 25.88
C LEU A 147 36.90 35.15 24.54
N SER A 148 37.25 36.37 24.11
CA SER A 148 38.50 36.86 23.47
C SER A 148 39.27 36.07 22.39
N LEU A 149 39.64 36.85 21.36
CA LEU A 149 40.58 36.63 20.23
C LEU A 149 41.99 36.14 20.64
N PRO A 150 42.78 35.56 19.71
CA PRO A 150 43.59 36.39 18.78
C PRO A 150 43.51 35.97 17.29
N GLU A 151 43.90 36.94 16.47
CA GLU A 151 44.08 36.90 15.01
C GLU A 151 45.15 35.88 14.58
N ASP A 152 44.94 35.21 13.43
CA ASP A 152 45.86 35.30 12.29
C ASP A 152 45.23 34.72 11.01
N SER A 153 45.95 34.88 9.90
CA SER A 153 45.51 35.32 8.58
C SER A 153 45.39 34.24 7.48
N SER A 154 44.77 34.67 6.36
CA SER A 154 44.79 34.15 4.97
C SER A 154 43.79 33.06 4.54
N THR A 155 43.31 32.88 3.29
CA THR A 155 42.90 33.70 2.12
C THR A 155 42.21 32.67 1.16
N LEU A 156 41.29 33.12 0.28
CA LEU A 156 40.68 32.44 -0.91
C LEU A 156 39.57 31.39 -0.67
N SER A 157 38.52 31.19 -1.47
CA SER A 157 37.82 31.93 -2.54
C SER A 157 36.57 31.14 -2.99
N ARG A 158 35.61 31.83 -3.62
CA ARG A 158 34.26 31.44 -4.14
C ARG A 158 34.20 30.30 -5.18
N GLN A 159 33.05 29.58 -5.24
CA GLN A 159 32.10 29.39 -6.39
C GLN A 159 31.10 28.25 -6.06
N GLY A 160 29.78 28.34 -6.31
CA GLY A 160 29.09 28.27 -7.62
C GLY A 160 29.14 26.83 -8.14
N ASP A 161 28.12 26.08 -8.57
CA ASP A 161 26.81 26.40 -9.16
C ASP A 161 26.07 25.07 -9.48
N SER A 162 24.74 25.15 -9.57
CA SER A 162 23.85 24.46 -10.56
C SER A 162 23.47 22.97 -10.49
N ILE A 163 22.15 22.77 -10.66
CA ILE A 163 21.36 21.56 -10.93
C ILE A 163 21.26 21.31 -12.46
N PRO A 164 21.10 20.05 -12.92
CA PRO A 164 20.24 19.76 -14.08
C PRO A 164 19.29 18.55 -13.83
N SER A 165 17.96 18.71 -13.89
CA SER A 165 17.05 18.60 -15.07
C SER A 165 16.88 17.20 -15.69
N SER A 166 15.63 16.71 -15.62
CA SER A 166 15.12 15.44 -16.17
C SER A 166 14.93 15.48 -17.70
N PRO A 167 15.03 14.34 -18.42
CA PRO A 167 14.56 14.26 -19.80
C PRO A 167 13.17 13.62 -19.90
N SER A 168 12.36 14.21 -20.79
CA SER A 168 11.11 13.69 -21.34
C SER A 168 11.39 12.75 -22.52
N LEU A 169 10.51 11.77 -22.76
CA LEU A 169 10.47 11.02 -24.01
C LEU A 169 9.02 10.60 -24.33
N ASN A 170 8.49 11.21 -25.39
CA ASN A 170 7.31 10.74 -26.13
C ASN A 170 7.76 9.68 -27.14
N ARG A 171 7.05 8.55 -27.27
CA ARG A 171 6.86 7.88 -28.57
C ARG A 171 5.67 6.92 -28.57
N THR A 172 4.84 7.11 -29.58
CA THR A 172 3.76 6.25 -30.08
C THR A 172 4.28 4.90 -30.59
N GLY A 173 3.48 3.84 -30.42
CA GLY A 173 3.71 2.53 -31.06
C GLY A 173 3.11 1.35 -30.29
N THR A 174 1.96 0.87 -30.75
CA THR A 174 1.28 -0.37 -30.36
C THR A 174 2.16 -1.61 -30.55
N GLN A 175 2.26 -2.48 -29.53
CA GLN A 175 2.00 -3.94 -29.64
C GLN A 175 2.14 -4.59 -28.25
N ARG A 176 1.19 -5.47 -27.93
CA ARG A 176 1.08 -6.22 -26.67
C ARG A 176 2.36 -7.02 -26.38
N SER A 177 2.95 -6.74 -25.23
CA SER A 177 3.76 -7.69 -24.47
C SER A 177 3.41 -7.49 -23.00
N PHE A 178 3.08 -8.57 -22.30
CA PHE A 178 3.07 -8.57 -20.82
C PHE A 178 4.53 -8.56 -20.35
N GLY A 179 5.25 -7.50 -20.70
CA GLY A 179 6.58 -7.19 -20.20
C GLY A 179 6.43 -6.53 -18.85
N TRP A 180 6.30 -7.34 -17.80
CA TRP A 180 6.37 -6.85 -16.43
C TRP A 180 7.76 -6.26 -16.21
N ASN A 181 7.89 -4.94 -16.40
CA ASN A 181 9.07 -4.20 -16.02
C ASN A 181 8.98 -3.89 -14.52
N PHE A 182 9.33 -4.86 -13.69
CA PHE A 182 9.53 -4.64 -12.28
C PHE A 182 10.67 -3.63 -12.10
N LYS A 183 10.36 -2.39 -11.75
CA LYS A 183 11.37 -1.53 -11.11
C LYS A 183 11.64 -2.12 -9.74
N ARG A 184 12.70 -2.94 -9.66
CA ARG A 184 13.23 -3.49 -8.41
C ARG A 184 13.49 -2.33 -7.45
N PHE A 185 12.71 -2.24 -6.38
CA PHE A 185 13.04 -1.36 -5.27
C PHE A 185 14.37 -1.85 -4.68
N ARG A 186 15.43 -1.04 -4.87
CA ARG A 186 16.78 -1.30 -4.35
C ARG A 186 16.98 -0.47 -3.08
N PRO A 187 16.99 -1.09 -1.89
CA PRO A 187 17.20 -0.38 -0.63
C PRO A 187 18.63 0.14 -0.43
N GLU A 188 19.56 -0.16 -1.36
CA GLU A 188 20.98 0.23 -1.28
C GLU A 188 21.23 1.76 -1.21
N LYS A 189 20.22 2.61 -1.49
CA LYS A 189 20.32 4.07 -1.24
C LYS A 189 20.16 4.47 0.22
N TYR A 190 19.73 3.56 1.10
CA TYR A 190 19.50 3.83 2.53
C TYR A 190 20.46 3.08 3.46
N LEU A 191 21.22 2.11 2.94
CA LEU A 191 22.22 1.35 3.71
C LEU A 191 23.58 2.05 3.84
N LYS A 192 23.87 3.07 3.02
CA LYS A 192 25.18 3.78 3.06
C LYS A 192 25.41 4.66 4.30
N THR A 193 24.45 4.77 5.21
CA THR A 193 24.61 5.57 6.44
C THR A 193 25.06 4.73 7.65
N LEU A 194 25.08 3.39 7.55
CA LEU A 194 25.42 2.52 8.69
C LEU A 194 26.86 1.99 8.72
N GLU A 195 27.66 2.13 7.66
CA GLU A 195 29.05 1.64 7.61
C GLU A 195 30.13 2.70 7.89
N LYS A 196 29.78 3.84 8.51
CA LYS A 196 30.77 4.84 8.96
C LYS A 196 30.63 5.18 10.44
N LYS A 197 30.67 4.15 11.29
CA LYS A 197 31.05 4.24 12.70
C LYS A 197 31.67 2.92 13.13
N GLU A 198 32.89 2.68 12.68
CA GLU A 198 33.90 1.94 13.45
C GLU A 198 34.96 2.93 13.91
#